data_AF-A0A7V2X8E3-F1
#
_entry.id   AF-A0A7V2X8E3-F1
#
_cell.length_a   1.000
_cell.length_b   1.000
_cell.length_c   1.000
_cell.angle_alpha   90.00
_cell.angle_beta   90.00
_cell.angle_gamma   90.00
#
_symmetry.space_group_name_H-M   'P 1'
#
loop_
_entity.id
_entity.type
_entity.pdbx_description
1 polymer ?
#
loop_
_entity_poly.entity_id
_entity_poly.type
_entity_poly.pdbx_seq_one_letter_code
_entity_poly.pdbx_strand_id
1 'polypeptide(L)'
;MNPPHDALVSFPVGCCECGWETSVQSPLEPARCGRCGTPMALQPLHRPDPELFRRFPRSLWDYAPMLPVRNPDGAITLGEGAT
;
A
#
# COMPACT_ATOMS: atom_id res chain seq x y z
N MET A 1 -21.49 16.49 -2.51
CA MET A 1 -20.45 17.27 -1.79
C MET A 1 -19.15 16.49 -1.92
N ASN A 2 -18.19 16.97 -2.71
CA ASN A 2 -16.87 16.37 -2.76
C ASN A 2 -16.15 16.70 -1.44
N PRO A 3 -15.48 15.73 -0.79
CA PRO A 3 -14.66 16.03 0.37
C PRO A 3 -13.57 17.04 -0.03
N PRO A 4 -13.12 17.92 0.88
CA PRO A 4 -12.05 18.85 0.60
C PRO A 4 -10.81 18.06 0.13
N HIS A 5 -10.26 18.45 -1.02
CA HIS A 5 -9.10 17.81 -1.66
C HIS A 5 -7.81 17.86 -0.80
N ASP A 6 -7.85 18.55 0.35
CA ASP A 6 -6.70 18.83 1.22
C ASP A 6 -6.68 18.03 2.53
N ALA A 7 -7.57 17.03 2.70
CA ALA A 7 -7.45 16.12 3.84
C ALA A 7 -6.22 15.22 3.62
N LEU A 8 -5.09 15.59 4.24
CA LEU A 8 -3.84 14.82 4.22
C LEU A 8 -4.14 13.37 4.60
N VAL A 9 -4.01 12.47 3.61
CA VAL A 9 -4.20 11.05 3.82
C VAL A 9 -3.01 10.50 4.59
N SER A 10 -3.28 9.83 5.71
CA SER A 10 -2.27 9.14 6.49
C SER A 10 -2.20 7.66 6.13
N PHE A 11 -0.98 7.12 6.02
CA PHE A 11 -0.71 5.71 5.75
C PHE A 11 0.13 5.08 6.86
N PRO A 12 -0.22 3.88 7.35
CA PRO A 12 0.58 3.17 8.34
C PRO A 12 1.87 2.65 7.68
N VAL A 13 3.00 2.84 8.36
CA VAL A 13 4.31 2.41 7.91
C VAL A 13 5.09 1.76 9.05
N GLY A 14 5.98 0.82 8.71
CA GLY A 14 6.89 0.20 9.66
C GLY A 14 8.32 0.15 9.13
N CYS A 15 9.28 0.25 10.05
CA CYS A 15 10.69 0.09 9.75
C CYS A 15 11.03 -1.40 9.61
N CYS A 16 11.59 -1.79 8.46
CA CYS A 16 11.97 -3.18 8.19
C CYS A 16 13.13 -3.68 9.07
N GLU A 17 13.93 -2.76 9.64
CA GLU A 17 15.11 -3.10 10.43
C GLU A 17 14.82 -3.19 11.93
N CYS A 18 14.18 -2.16 12.51
CA CYS A 18 13.96 -2.09 13.95
C CYS A 18 12.50 -2.32 14.38
N GLY A 19 11.59 -2.54 13.43
CA GLY A 19 10.19 -2.79 13.70
C GLY A 19 9.41 -1.58 14.23
N TRP A 20 9.99 -0.37 14.23
CA TRP A 20 9.27 0.82 14.68
C TRP A 20 8.16 1.20 13.70
N GLU A 21 6.95 1.41 14.23
CA GLU A 21 5.75 1.74 13.47
C GLU A 21 5.34 3.21 13.70
N THR A 22 4.80 3.83 12.66
CA THR A 22 4.21 5.18 12.70
C THR A 22 3.24 5.34 11.52
N SER A 23 2.69 6.55 11.36
CA SER A 23 1.94 6.92 10.16
C SER A 23 2.53 8.16 9.50
N VAL A 24 2.43 8.24 8.18
CA VAL A 24 2.99 9.33 7.38
C VAL A 24 1.91 9.96 6.51
N GLN A 25 1.99 11.28 6.31
CA GLN A 25 1.06 12.03 5.47
C GLN A 25 1.53 12.07 4.02
N SER A 26 0.59 12.08 3.08
CA SER A 26 0.84 12.31 1.65
C SER A 26 1.09 13.81 1.36
N PRO A 27 2.02 14.20 0.46
CA PRO A 27 2.88 13.32 -0.34
C PRO A 27 3.99 12.68 0.51
N LEU A 28 4.21 11.39 0.24
CA LEU A 28 5.28 10.59 0.83
C LEU A 28 6.62 11.02 0.24
N GLU A 29 7.31 11.97 0.87
CA GLU A 29 8.78 11.91 0.85
C GLU A 29 9.19 10.52 1.39
N PRO A 30 10.28 9.90 0.90
CA PRO A 30 10.69 8.58 1.36
C PRO A 30 10.77 8.54 2.89
N ALA A 31 9.79 7.88 3.51
CA ALA A 31 9.65 7.87 4.96
C ALA A 31 10.88 7.18 5.56
N ARG A 32 11.62 7.90 6.40
CA ARG A 32 12.75 7.36 7.15
C ARG A 32 12.35 7.12 8.60
N CYS A 33 12.84 6.01 9.14
CA CYS A 33 12.65 5.67 10.54
C CYS A 33 13.29 6.75 11.42
N GLY A 34 12.51 7.37 12.30
CA GLY A 34 13.01 8.35 13.27
C GLY A 34 13.95 7.76 14.33
N ARG A 35 14.06 6.42 14.42
CA ARG A 35 14.96 5.73 15.36
C ARG A 35 16.30 5.31 14.75
N CYS A 36 16.29 4.78 13.53
CA CYS A 36 17.50 4.21 12.91
C CYS A 36 17.82 4.77 11.51
N GLY A 37 17.01 5.70 11.00
CA GLY A 37 17.25 6.39 9.73
C GLY A 37 17.00 5.56 8.46
N THR A 38 16.66 4.28 8.58
CA THR A 38 16.41 3.39 7.42
C THR A 38 15.04 3.64 6.79
N PRO A 39 14.84 3.25 5.51
CA PRO A 39 13.55 3.38 4.85
C PRO A 39 12.42 2.64 5.60
N MET A 40 11.23 3.22 5.58
CA MET A 40 10.01 2.59 6.08
C MET A 40 9.19 2.02 4.93
N ALA A 41 8.53 0.89 5.17
CA ALA A 41 7.63 0.24 4.23
C ALA A 41 6.17 0.47 4.63
N LEU A 42 5.27 0.52 3.64
CA LEU A 42 3.83 0.49 3.88
C LEU A 42 3.46 -0.79 4.62
N GLN A 43 2.65 -0.66 5.66
CA GLN A 43 2.12 -1.83 6.36
C GLN A 43 0.94 -2.41 5.56
N PRO A 44 0.98 -3.70 5.23
CA PRO A 44 -0.16 -4.35 4.58
C PRO A 44 -1.35 -4.40 5.54
N LEU A 45 -2.51 -3.95 5.08
CA LEU A 45 -3.76 -4.01 5.86
C LEU A 45 -4.36 -5.42 5.89
N HIS A 46 -3.99 -6.26 4.93
CA HIS A 46 -4.54 -7.59 4.75
C HIS A 46 -3.42 -8.61 4.62
N ARG A 47 -3.62 -9.77 5.26
CA ARG A 47 -2.82 -10.95 4.97
C ARG A 47 -3.37 -11.59 3.69
N PRO A 48 -2.52 -11.87 2.70
CA PRO A 48 -2.99 -12.53 1.49
C PRO A 48 -3.44 -13.96 1.79
N ASP A 49 -4.46 -14.41 1.05
CA ASP A 49 -4.78 -15.83 0.96
C ASP A 49 -3.60 -16.55 0.27
N PRO A 50 -2.98 -17.56 0.91
CA PRO A 50 -1.89 -18.32 0.30
C PRO A 50 -2.26 -18.94 -1.06
N GLU A 51 -3.53 -19.24 -1.33
CA GLU A 51 -3.99 -19.77 -2.62
C GLU A 51 -3.71 -18.81 -3.78
N LEU A 52 -3.64 -17.49 -3.53
CA LEU A 52 -3.32 -16.49 -4.55
C LEU A 52 -1.93 -16.73 -5.17
N PHE A 53 -0.99 -17.25 -4.38
CA PHE A 53 0.39 -17.49 -4.82
C PHE A 53 0.64 -18.89 -5.37
N ARG A 54 -0.39 -19.76 -5.38
CA ARG A 54 -0.28 -21.11 -5.96
C ARG A 54 -0.52 -21.14 -7.47
N ARG A 55 -0.96 -20.03 -8.05
CA ARG A 55 -1.23 -19.88 -9.47
C ARG A 55 -0.26 -18.86 -10.06
N PHE A 56 0.13 -19.07 -11.31
CA PHE A 56 0.87 -18.04 -12.02
C PHE A 56 -0.06 -16.84 -12.24
N PRO A 57 0.33 -15.62 -11.81
CA PRO A 57 -0.51 -14.45 -11.98
C PRO A 57 -0.66 -14.13 -13.47
N ARG A 58 -1.88 -13.87 -13.90
CA ARG A 58 -2.23 -13.47 -15.27
C ARG A 58 -2.31 -11.96 -15.43
N SER A 59 -2.34 -11.24 -14.31
CA SER A 59 -2.35 -9.78 -14.25
C SER A 59 -1.96 -9.32 -12.84
N LEU A 60 -1.53 -8.07 -12.70
CA LEU A 60 -1.40 -7.42 -11.38
C LEU A 60 -2.74 -7.46 -10.61
N TRP A 61 -3.85 -7.45 -11.34
CA TRP A 61 -5.20 -7.37 -10.78
C TRP A 61 -5.70 -8.69 -10.17
N ASP A 62 -5.02 -9.82 -10.38
CA ASP A 62 -5.29 -11.03 -9.59
C ASP A 62 -5.04 -10.78 -8.07
N TYR A 63 -4.26 -9.74 -7.72
CA TYR A 63 -4.00 -9.30 -6.34
C TYR A 63 -4.89 -8.13 -5.87
N ALA A 64 -5.91 -7.73 -6.64
CA ALA A 64 -6.77 -6.59 -6.29
C ALA A 64 -7.33 -6.62 -4.86
N PRO A 65 -7.75 -7.78 -4.28
CA PRO A 65 -8.21 -7.85 -2.90
C PRO A 65 -7.15 -7.47 -1.84
N MET A 66 -5.86 -7.45 -2.20
CA MET A 66 -4.77 -7.06 -1.31
C MET A 66 -4.44 -5.58 -1.39
N LEU A 67 -4.89 -4.87 -2.43
CA LEU A 67 -4.57 -3.47 -2.61
C LEU A 67 -5.30 -2.62 -1.56
N PRO A 68 -4.65 -1.63 -0.94
CA PRO A 68 -5.27 -0.77 0.08
C PRO A 68 -6.19 0.30 -0.56
N VAL A 69 -7.15 -0.15 -1.37
CA VAL A 69 -8.07 0.70 -2.13
C VAL A 69 -9.19 1.18 -1.22
N ARG A 70 -9.37 2.50 -1.12
CA ARG A 70 -10.45 3.11 -0.33
C ARG A 70 -11.80 3.15 -1.05
N ASN A 71 -11.76 3.22 -2.38
CA ASN A 71 -12.94 3.21 -3.24
C ASN A 71 -12.72 2.23 -4.41
N PRO A 72 -13.27 1.01 -4.35
CA PRO A 72 -13.06 0.01 -5.40
C PRO A 72 -13.68 0.41 -6.75
N ASP A 73 -14.78 1.17 -6.73
CA ASP A 73 -15.42 1.68 -7.95
C ASP A 73 -14.59 2.77 -8.65
N GLY A 74 -13.56 3.30 -7.97
CA GLY A 74 -12.62 4.27 -8.49
C GLY A 74 -11.36 3.68 -9.11
N ALA A 75 -11.29 2.35 -9.28
CA ALA A 75 -10.13 1.71 -9.89
C ALA A 75 -9.99 2.08 -11.37
N ILE A 76 -8.83 2.61 -11.74
CA ILE A 76 -8.47 2.90 -13.14
C ILE A 76 -7.30 1.96 -13.50
N THR A 77 -7.47 1.21 -14.58
CA THR A 77 -6.52 0.19 -15.01
C THR A 77 -6.50 0.05 -16.53
N LEU A 78 -5.36 -0.38 -17.07
CA LEU A 78 -5.22 -0.83 -18.45
C LEU A 78 -5.06 -2.37 -18.57
N GLY A 79 -5.33 -3.11 -17.49
CA GLY A 79 -5.10 -4.55 -17.40
C GLY A 79 -3.63 -4.92 -17.26
N GLU A 80 -2.82 -4.04 -16.67
CA GLU A 80 -1.36 -4.20 -16.58
C GLU A 80 -0.89 -5.38 -15.70
N GLY A 81 0.40 -5.72 -15.83
CA GLY A 81 1.04 -6.87 -15.20
C GLY A 81 1.19 -8.07 -16.12
N ALA A 82 1.72 -9.17 -15.57
CA ALA A 82 1.98 -10.45 -16.27
C ALA A 82 2.92 -10.37 -17.50
N THR A 83 3.73 -9.32 -17.56
CA THR A 83 4.98 -9.25 -18.34
C THR A 83 6.16 -9.83 -17.56
#